data_AF-A0AAW2NFJ0-F1
#
_entry.id   AF-A0AAW2NFJ0-F1
#
_cell.length_a   1.000
_cell.length_b   1.000
_cell.length_c   1.000
_cell.angle_alpha   90.00
_cell.angle_beta   90.00
_cell.angle_gamma   90.00
#
_symmetry.space_group_name_H-M   'P 1'
#
loop_
_entity.id
_entity.type
_entity.pdbx_description
1 polymer ?
#
loop_
_entity_poly.entity_id
_entity_poly.type
_entity_poly.pdbx_seq_one_letter_code
_entity_poly.pdbx_strand_id
1 'polypeptide(L)'
;MAHGPGPVMGPDRKIVQVGKVDGDAIRMLTSSKIWIDHNTLYDCKDGLIDVTRGSTSITISNNWFRFQDKVMLLGHNDGYRRDKNMRVTVAFNHFGPRCQQRMPRYILHFLRYYQSRKLCLGGSMNPSIKSEANLFIAPEGQNKEVTWDPNMNGNFKSKHDVFENGACFGESVAKGVAMSPNYTPEQIFEVADGRTVRALTRSAGALKCPVTSRC
;
A
#
# COMPACT_ATOMS: atom_id res chain seq x y z
N MET A 1 5.12 32.06 3.05
CA MET A 1 3.91 31.48 3.67
C MET A 1 3.16 30.73 2.57
N ALA A 2 2.73 29.49 2.80
CA ALA A 2 1.93 28.77 1.79
C ALA A 2 0.55 29.41 1.72
N HIS A 3 0.14 29.87 0.53
CA HIS A 3 -1.22 30.35 0.30
C HIS A 3 -2.22 29.21 0.52
N GLY A 4 -3.38 29.53 1.10
CA GLY A 4 -4.48 28.57 1.21
C GLY A 4 -4.95 28.13 -0.18
N PRO A 5 -5.61 26.97 -0.28
CA PRO A 5 -6.18 26.52 -1.55
C PRO A 5 -7.15 27.57 -2.08
N GLY A 6 -7.01 27.91 -3.36
CA GLY A 6 -7.96 28.76 -4.07
C GLY A 6 -9.18 27.96 -4.55
N PRO A 7 -10.18 28.66 -5.12
CA PRO A 7 -11.30 28.00 -5.78
C PRO A 7 -10.84 27.15 -6.97
N VAL A 8 -11.51 26.02 -7.21
CA VAL A 8 -11.25 25.13 -8.35
C VAL A 8 -12.52 24.82 -9.12
N MET A 9 -12.38 24.37 -10.37
CA MET A 9 -13.52 23.89 -11.16
C MET A 9 -13.91 22.47 -10.74
N GLY A 10 -15.14 22.29 -10.25
CA GLY A 10 -15.70 20.99 -9.92
C GLY A 10 -16.19 20.21 -11.15
N PRO A 11 -16.55 18.92 -10.98
CA PRO A 11 -16.98 18.04 -12.07
C PRO A 11 -18.23 18.54 -12.81
N ASP A 12 -19.13 19.24 -12.13
CA ASP A 12 -20.34 19.83 -12.72
C ASP A 12 -20.10 21.21 -13.36
N ARG A 13 -18.84 21.56 -13.64
CA ARG A 13 -18.42 22.88 -14.16
C ARG A 13 -18.81 24.04 -13.24
N LYS A 14 -18.95 23.80 -11.94
CA LYS A 14 -19.21 24.81 -10.92
C LYS A 14 -17.96 25.07 -10.09
N ILE A 15 -17.70 26.34 -9.80
CA ILE A 15 -16.56 26.72 -8.95
C ILE A 15 -16.85 26.22 -7.54
N VAL A 16 -15.91 25.46 -6.97
CA VAL A 16 -15.99 24.93 -5.61
C VAL A 16 -14.80 25.41 -4.79
N GLN A 17 -15.06 25.68 -3.52
CA GLN A 17 -14.00 25.96 -2.55
C GLN A 17 -13.51 24.64 -1.98
N VAL A 18 -12.23 24.33 -2.20
CA VAL A 18 -11.60 23.14 -1.62
C VAL A 18 -11.00 23.54 -0.29
N GLY A 19 -11.29 22.76 0.76
CA GLY A 19 -10.66 22.95 2.06
C GLY A 19 -9.15 22.69 2.02
N LYS A 20 -8.46 22.98 3.13
CA LYS A 20 -7.03 22.67 3.27
C LYS A 20 -6.76 21.20 2.97
N VAL A 21 -5.74 20.94 2.15
CA VAL A 21 -5.26 19.59 1.80
C VAL A 21 -3.89 19.34 2.41
N ASP A 22 -3.60 18.06 2.68
CA ASP A 22 -2.44 17.63 3.47
C ASP A 22 -1.14 17.59 2.64
N GLY A 23 -1.28 17.36 1.32
CA GLY A 23 -0.17 17.29 0.37
C GLY A 23 0.22 15.86 0.00
N ASP A 24 -0.78 14.98 -0.10
CA ASP A 24 -0.62 13.61 -0.59
C ASP A 24 -0.47 13.57 -2.12
N ALA A 25 0.21 12.56 -2.65
CA ALA A 25 0.31 12.40 -4.11
C ALA A 25 -1.05 12.07 -4.75
N ILE A 26 -1.75 11.07 -4.21
CA ILE A 26 -3.07 10.63 -4.66
C ILE A 26 -3.96 10.37 -3.46
N ARG A 27 -5.10 11.07 -3.40
CA ARG A 27 -6.09 10.92 -2.33
C ARG A 27 -7.44 10.47 -2.88
N MET A 28 -7.97 9.37 -2.35
CA MET A 28 -9.27 8.80 -2.68
C MET A 28 -10.22 8.93 -1.50
N LEU A 29 -11.34 9.62 -1.74
CA LEU A 29 -12.40 9.88 -0.78
C LEU A 29 -13.70 9.34 -1.34
N THR A 30 -14.42 8.50 -0.58
CA THR A 30 -15.72 7.94 -1.00
C THR A 30 -15.70 7.34 -2.41
N SER A 31 -14.57 6.77 -2.83
CA SER A 31 -14.30 6.35 -4.21
C SER A 31 -14.37 4.84 -4.37
N SER A 32 -14.77 4.35 -5.55
CA SER A 32 -14.78 2.91 -5.81
C SER A 32 -14.38 2.58 -7.23
N LYS A 33 -13.88 1.35 -7.44
CA LYS A 33 -13.46 0.84 -8.76
C LYS A 33 -12.35 1.68 -9.38
N ILE A 34 -11.28 1.90 -8.62
CA ILE A 34 -10.11 2.66 -9.06
C ILE A 34 -8.92 1.72 -9.26
N TRP A 35 -8.15 1.95 -10.32
CA TRP A 35 -6.90 1.26 -10.59
C TRP A 35 -5.76 2.28 -10.68
N ILE A 36 -4.75 2.12 -9.82
CA ILE A 36 -3.54 2.93 -9.81
C ILE A 36 -2.40 2.03 -10.25
N ASP A 37 -1.97 2.21 -11.51
CA ASP A 37 -1.00 1.33 -12.14
C ASP A 37 0.18 2.09 -12.75
N HIS A 38 1.39 1.52 -12.65
CA HIS A 38 2.59 2.05 -13.30
C HIS A 38 2.88 3.53 -13.01
N ASN A 39 2.80 3.94 -11.75
CA ASN A 39 3.22 5.28 -11.31
C ASN A 39 4.55 5.22 -10.55
N THR A 40 5.35 6.28 -10.65
CA THR A 40 6.50 6.49 -9.76
C THR A 40 6.17 7.62 -8.79
N LEU A 41 5.97 7.28 -7.51
CA LEU A 41 5.48 8.19 -6.47
C LEU A 41 6.55 8.35 -5.39
N TYR A 42 6.91 9.60 -5.07
CA TYR A 42 8.00 9.90 -4.14
C TYR A 42 7.94 11.34 -3.62
N ASP A 43 8.56 11.57 -2.45
CA ASP A 43 8.89 12.89 -1.88
C ASP A 43 7.71 13.88 -1.79
N CYS A 44 6.55 13.38 -1.35
CA CYS A 44 5.37 14.20 -1.08
C CYS A 44 5.35 14.70 0.36
N LYS A 45 4.64 15.82 0.58
CA LYS A 45 4.63 16.54 1.86
C LYS A 45 4.03 15.71 3.00
N ASP A 46 2.98 14.94 2.73
CA ASP A 46 2.38 14.04 3.72
C ASP A 46 2.46 12.56 3.29
N GLY A 47 1.43 12.00 2.66
CA GLY A 47 1.39 10.62 2.15
C GLY A 47 1.70 10.50 0.64
N LEU A 48 1.85 9.26 0.13
CA LEU A 48 1.75 9.03 -1.32
C LEU A 48 0.33 8.64 -1.72
N ILE A 49 -0.24 7.61 -1.08
CA ILE A 49 -1.60 7.15 -1.38
C ILE A 49 -2.47 7.13 -0.11
N ASP A 50 -3.56 7.88 -0.14
CA ASP A 50 -4.54 7.91 0.94
C ASP A 50 -5.90 7.37 0.46
N VAL A 51 -6.32 6.23 1.00
CA VAL A 51 -7.62 5.59 0.73
C VAL A 51 -8.48 5.70 1.98
N THR A 52 -9.53 6.53 1.95
CA THR A 52 -10.32 6.79 3.16
C THR A 52 -11.80 6.98 2.85
N ARG A 53 -12.61 7.10 3.91
CA ARG A 53 -14.03 7.50 3.86
C ARG A 53 -14.91 6.54 3.06
N GLY A 54 -14.78 5.24 3.30
CA GLY A 54 -15.59 4.18 2.69
C GLY A 54 -15.18 3.86 1.25
N SER A 55 -13.99 4.29 0.84
CA SER A 55 -13.45 3.91 -0.47
C SER A 55 -13.18 2.40 -0.51
N THR A 56 -13.45 1.74 -1.65
CA THR A 56 -13.37 0.27 -1.75
C THR A 56 -13.23 -0.21 -3.19
N SER A 57 -12.83 -1.47 -3.39
CA SER A 57 -12.62 -2.08 -4.72
C SER A 57 -11.55 -1.30 -5.50
N ILE A 58 -10.37 -1.18 -4.90
CA ILE A 58 -9.22 -0.45 -5.44
C ILE A 58 -8.09 -1.44 -5.68
N THR A 59 -7.43 -1.33 -6.84
CA THR A 59 -6.19 -2.05 -7.13
C THR A 59 -5.05 -1.06 -7.26
N ILE A 60 -3.96 -1.29 -6.55
CA ILE A 60 -2.72 -0.50 -6.61
C ILE A 60 -1.63 -1.45 -7.09
N SER A 61 -1.21 -1.32 -8.35
CA SER A 61 -0.26 -2.26 -8.95
C SER A 61 0.88 -1.65 -9.73
N ASN A 62 1.98 -2.39 -9.86
CA ASN A 62 3.14 -2.00 -10.66
C ASN A 62 3.69 -0.58 -10.36
N ASN A 63 3.44 -0.01 -9.18
CA ASN A 63 3.93 1.31 -8.83
C ASN A 63 5.31 1.21 -8.18
N TRP A 64 6.11 2.25 -8.36
CA TRP A 64 7.39 2.42 -7.67
C TRP A 64 7.27 3.53 -6.62
N PHE A 65 7.21 3.13 -5.35
CA PHE A 65 7.22 4.02 -4.20
C PHE A 65 8.64 4.16 -3.67
N ARG A 66 9.12 5.39 -3.47
CA ARG A 66 10.49 5.64 -2.98
C ARG A 66 10.56 6.96 -2.23
N PHE A 67 11.60 7.13 -1.40
CA PHE A 67 11.91 8.40 -0.73
C PHE A 67 10.71 9.01 0.00
N GLN A 68 10.02 8.23 0.83
CA GLN A 68 8.83 8.70 1.56
C GLN A 68 8.80 8.15 2.98
N ASP A 69 8.39 9.00 3.93
CA ASP A 69 8.06 8.54 5.28
C ASP A 69 6.74 7.74 5.29
N LYS A 70 5.61 8.40 5.01
CA LYS A 70 4.27 7.79 4.99
C LYS A 70 3.89 7.36 3.58
N VAL A 71 3.99 6.07 3.26
CA VAL A 71 3.74 5.62 1.88
C VAL A 71 2.24 5.55 1.56
N MET A 72 1.46 4.76 2.31
CA MET A 72 0.06 4.52 1.98
C MET A 72 -0.82 4.33 3.22
N LEU A 73 -1.85 5.15 3.36
CA LEU A 73 -2.85 5.05 4.43
C LEU A 73 -4.14 4.42 3.91
N LEU A 74 -4.58 3.32 4.52
CA LEU A 74 -5.86 2.67 4.23
C LEU A 74 -6.77 2.78 5.47
N GLY A 75 -7.69 3.74 5.43
CA GLY A 75 -8.50 4.14 6.59
C GLY A 75 -7.75 5.12 7.50
N HIS A 76 -8.44 6.18 7.93
CA HIS A 76 -7.84 7.28 8.73
C HIS A 76 -8.46 7.46 10.11
N ASN A 77 -9.68 6.98 10.33
CA ASN A 77 -10.42 7.19 11.57
C ASN A 77 -10.97 5.88 12.11
N ASP A 78 -10.53 5.54 13.31
CA ASP A 78 -10.90 4.35 14.06
C ASP A 78 -12.41 4.19 14.28
N GLY A 79 -13.16 5.29 14.37
CA GLY A 79 -14.62 5.26 14.48
C GLY A 79 -15.37 5.12 13.15
N TYR A 80 -14.69 5.15 12.00
CA TYR A 80 -15.36 5.29 10.71
C TYR A 80 -15.86 3.95 10.15
N ARG A 81 -17.11 3.62 10.51
CA ARG A 81 -17.74 2.32 10.22
C ARG A 81 -17.72 1.89 8.75
N ARG A 82 -17.73 2.82 7.78
CA ARG A 82 -17.74 2.46 6.35
C ARG A 82 -16.39 1.90 5.87
N ASP A 83 -15.29 2.19 6.56
CA ASP A 83 -13.97 1.65 6.21
C ASP A 83 -13.86 0.15 6.52
N LYS A 84 -14.77 -0.44 7.32
CA LYS A 84 -14.81 -1.89 7.57
C LYS A 84 -15.04 -2.73 6.31
N ASN A 85 -15.68 -2.16 5.29
CA ASN A 85 -15.95 -2.81 4.02
C ASN A 85 -14.92 -2.43 2.93
N MET A 86 -13.84 -1.75 3.31
CA MET A 86 -12.76 -1.39 2.41
C MET A 86 -12.06 -2.66 1.91
N ARG A 87 -11.92 -2.76 0.59
CA ARG A 87 -11.16 -3.82 -0.08
C ARG A 87 -10.15 -3.17 -1.01
N VAL A 88 -8.88 -3.43 -0.77
CA VAL A 88 -7.77 -2.90 -1.57
C VAL A 88 -6.82 -4.05 -1.88
N THR A 89 -6.52 -4.23 -3.16
CA THR A 89 -5.49 -5.16 -3.65
C THR A 89 -4.22 -4.37 -3.94
N VAL A 90 -3.08 -4.82 -3.41
CA VAL A 90 -1.80 -4.11 -3.53
C VAL A 90 -0.78 -5.12 -4.06
N ALA A 91 -0.50 -5.08 -5.36
CA ALA A 91 0.25 -6.13 -6.06
C ALA A 91 1.33 -5.60 -7.00
N PHE A 92 2.44 -6.32 -7.16
CA PHE A 92 3.54 -6.02 -8.09
C PHE A 92 4.23 -4.65 -7.91
N ASN A 93 3.96 -3.94 -6.81
CA ASN A 93 4.64 -2.70 -6.48
C ASN A 93 6.08 -2.93 -5.98
N HIS A 94 6.92 -1.93 -6.20
CA HIS A 94 8.25 -1.82 -5.62
C HIS A 94 8.23 -0.74 -4.54
N PHE A 95 8.53 -1.14 -3.30
CA PHE A 95 8.71 -0.21 -2.18
C PHE A 95 10.19 -0.07 -1.84
N GLY A 96 10.70 1.13 -2.06
CA GLY A 96 12.09 1.49 -1.82
C GLY A 96 12.76 2.06 -3.07
N PRO A 97 13.93 2.69 -2.94
CA PRO A 97 14.65 2.88 -1.68
C PRO A 97 14.02 3.94 -0.76
N ARG A 98 14.38 3.89 0.54
CA ARG A 98 14.01 4.89 1.57
C ARG A 98 12.50 5.11 1.73
N CYS A 99 11.74 4.02 1.87
CA CYS A 99 10.36 4.06 2.38
C CYS A 99 10.35 3.69 3.87
N GLN A 100 9.70 4.49 4.72
CA GLN A 100 9.81 4.34 6.18
C GLN A 100 8.63 3.65 6.86
N GLN A 101 7.40 3.88 6.44
CA GLN A 101 6.25 3.28 7.11
C GLN A 101 5.01 3.27 6.21
N ARG A 102 3.96 2.59 6.71
CA ARG A 102 2.65 2.49 6.07
C ARG A 102 2.75 1.90 4.67
N MET A 103 3.33 0.70 4.57
CA MET A 103 3.37 -0.07 3.33
C MET A 103 2.37 -1.23 3.47
N PRO A 104 1.05 -0.97 3.42
CA PRO A 104 -0.01 -1.96 3.61
C PRO A 104 0.00 -2.97 2.47
N ARG A 105 -0.61 -4.16 2.66
CA ARG A 105 -0.49 -5.18 1.62
C ARG A 105 -1.55 -6.31 1.54
N TYR A 106 -1.90 -6.67 0.28
CA TYR A 106 -2.19 -8.05 -0.21
C TYR A 106 -1.61 -8.39 -1.62
N ILE A 107 -0.80 -9.48 -1.69
CA ILE A 107 -0.30 -10.30 -2.85
C ILE A 107 0.85 -9.75 -3.74
N LEU A 108 2.05 -10.36 -3.69
CA LEU A 108 3.32 -10.17 -4.48
C LEU A 108 3.98 -8.76 -4.54
N HIS A 109 4.97 -8.42 -3.71
CA HIS A 109 5.72 -7.12 -3.71
C HIS A 109 7.13 -7.42 -3.29
N PHE A 110 7.99 -6.56 -3.80
CA PHE A 110 9.34 -6.34 -3.38
C PHE A 110 9.40 -5.17 -2.38
N LEU A 111 9.81 -5.44 -1.14
CA LEU A 111 10.02 -4.45 -0.08
C LEU A 111 11.49 -4.43 0.33
N ARG A 112 12.20 -3.33 0.02
CA ARG A 112 13.50 -3.00 0.61
C ARG A 112 13.31 -1.95 1.69
N TYR A 113 13.42 -2.35 2.95
CA TYR A 113 13.20 -1.48 4.11
C TYR A 113 14.52 -0.81 4.55
N TYR A 114 14.52 0.51 4.75
CA TYR A 114 15.71 1.29 5.13
C TYR A 114 15.39 2.26 6.30
N GLN A 115 15.70 1.82 7.52
CA GLN A 115 15.82 2.57 8.78
C GLN A 115 14.58 3.27 9.39
N SER A 116 14.05 2.71 10.49
CA SER A 116 13.86 3.37 11.81
C SER A 116 12.65 2.80 12.54
N ARG A 117 12.85 2.06 13.65
CA ARG A 117 11.94 1.80 14.80
C ARG A 117 10.44 1.51 14.59
N LYS A 118 9.92 1.48 13.37
CA LYS A 118 8.51 1.48 13.00
C LYS A 118 8.32 0.48 11.87
N LEU A 119 7.17 -0.19 11.91
CA LEU A 119 6.92 -1.48 11.28
C LEU A 119 6.21 -1.26 9.93
N CYS A 120 6.44 -2.17 8.97
CA CYS A 120 6.05 -1.98 7.57
C CYS A 120 4.53 -2.16 7.33
N LEU A 121 3.94 -3.17 7.98
CA LEU A 121 2.56 -3.62 7.83
C LEU A 121 1.83 -3.46 9.16
N GLY A 122 0.60 -2.93 9.17
CA GLY A 122 -0.13 -2.83 10.43
C GLY A 122 -1.37 -1.97 10.39
N GLY A 123 -2.08 -1.91 11.51
CA GLY A 123 -3.25 -1.07 11.70
C GLY A 123 -3.80 -1.17 13.12
N SER A 124 -4.52 -0.13 13.54
CA SER A 124 -5.13 -0.02 14.88
C SER A 124 -6.51 -0.68 14.98
N MET A 125 -7.14 -1.00 13.85
CA MET A 125 -8.60 -1.23 13.77
C MET A 125 -9.03 -2.66 13.48
N ASN A 126 -8.36 -3.64 14.09
CA ASN A 126 -8.56 -5.06 13.76
C ASN A 126 -8.46 -5.28 12.24
N PRO A 127 -7.35 -4.88 11.60
CA PRO A 127 -7.17 -5.11 10.17
C PRO A 127 -7.06 -6.61 9.91
N SER A 128 -7.54 -7.03 8.74
CA SER A 128 -7.41 -8.41 8.26
C SER A 128 -6.36 -8.43 7.14
N ILE A 129 -5.13 -8.84 7.46
CA ILE A 129 -3.95 -8.76 6.60
C ILE A 129 -3.43 -10.17 6.29
N LYS A 130 -3.44 -10.54 5.01
CA LYS A 130 -2.78 -11.72 4.48
C LYS A 130 -1.74 -11.30 3.45
N SER A 131 -0.50 -11.48 3.87
CA SER A 131 0.70 -11.33 3.08
C SER A 131 0.95 -12.63 2.35
N GLU A 132 0.95 -12.61 1.01
CA GLU A 132 1.26 -13.78 0.20
C GLU A 132 2.35 -13.51 -0.85
N ALA A 133 3.39 -14.34 -0.85
CA ALA A 133 4.50 -14.39 -1.79
C ALA A 133 5.32 -13.09 -1.94
N ASN A 134 5.78 -12.54 -0.82
CA ASN A 134 6.42 -11.23 -0.78
C ASN A 134 7.88 -11.33 -0.40
N LEU A 135 8.69 -10.38 -0.85
CA LEU A 135 10.08 -10.30 -0.46
C LEU A 135 10.27 -9.12 0.50
N PHE A 136 10.54 -9.42 1.77
CA PHE A 136 10.89 -8.44 2.80
C PHE A 136 12.38 -8.48 3.09
N ILE A 137 13.04 -7.33 2.96
CA ILE A 137 14.47 -7.19 3.22
C ILE A 137 14.62 -6.20 4.36
N ALA A 138 15.02 -6.68 5.54
CA ALA A 138 15.24 -5.82 6.70
C ALA A 138 16.50 -4.95 6.52
N PRO A 139 16.55 -3.74 7.11
CA PRO A 139 17.75 -2.94 7.20
C PRO A 139 18.74 -3.53 8.21
N GLU A 140 20.00 -3.12 8.12
CA GLU A 140 21.01 -3.46 9.12
C GLU A 140 20.72 -2.78 10.48
N GLY A 141 21.01 -3.49 11.58
CA GLY A 141 21.10 -2.94 12.93
C GLY A 141 19.80 -2.54 13.63
N GLN A 142 18.62 -2.95 13.15
CA GLN A 142 17.33 -2.51 13.69
C GLN A 142 16.31 -3.65 13.89
N ASN A 143 15.12 -3.30 14.40
CA ASN A 143 13.98 -4.21 14.47
C ASN A 143 13.69 -4.78 13.08
N LYS A 144 13.60 -6.11 13.01
CA LYS A 144 13.44 -6.87 11.77
C LYS A 144 12.01 -7.35 11.56
N GLU A 145 11.14 -7.12 12.54
CA GLU A 145 9.73 -7.41 12.41
C GLU A 145 9.09 -6.48 11.37
N VAL A 146 8.27 -7.07 10.50
CA VAL A 146 7.57 -6.38 9.43
C VAL A 146 6.19 -5.87 9.92
N THR A 147 5.62 -6.49 10.96
CA THR A 147 4.24 -6.31 11.42
C THR A 147 4.09 -5.37 12.62
N TRP A 148 3.01 -4.59 12.64
CA TRP A 148 2.60 -3.68 13.69
C TRP A 148 1.13 -3.91 14.03
N ASP A 149 0.91 -4.47 15.21
CA ASP A 149 -0.44 -4.64 15.75
C ASP A 149 -0.47 -4.05 17.16
N PRO A 150 -0.60 -2.70 17.29
CA PRO A 150 -0.50 -2.04 18.59
C PRO A 150 -1.59 -2.50 19.57
N ASN A 151 -2.72 -2.98 19.05
CA ASN A 151 -3.87 -3.41 19.84
C ASN A 151 -3.98 -4.94 19.95
N MET A 152 -3.03 -5.69 19.36
CA MET A 152 -3.00 -7.16 19.30
C MET A 152 -4.35 -7.77 18.89
N ASN A 153 -5.06 -7.08 18.00
CA ASN A 153 -6.42 -7.42 17.64
C ASN A 153 -6.62 -7.59 16.14
N GLY A 154 -5.59 -7.42 15.32
CA GLY A 154 -5.68 -7.69 13.89
C GLY A 154 -5.48 -9.17 13.58
N ASN A 155 -5.83 -9.54 12.36
CA ASN A 155 -5.67 -10.89 11.82
C ASN A 155 -4.56 -10.88 10.78
N PHE A 156 -3.35 -11.26 11.18
CA PHE A 156 -2.15 -11.23 10.36
C PHE A 156 -1.72 -12.64 9.96
N LYS A 157 -1.63 -12.89 8.66
CA LYS A 157 -1.17 -14.17 8.10
C LYS A 157 -0.09 -13.94 7.04
N SER A 158 0.98 -14.72 7.09
CA SER A 158 1.99 -14.81 6.04
C SER A 158 1.85 -16.15 5.31
N LYS A 159 2.01 -16.14 3.99
CA LYS A 159 2.00 -17.36 3.17
C LYS A 159 3.00 -17.24 2.04
N HIS A 160 4.00 -18.14 2.01
CA HIS A 160 5.05 -18.16 0.98
C HIS A 160 5.89 -16.87 0.88
N ASP A 161 5.89 -16.02 1.91
CA ASP A 161 6.77 -14.86 1.96
C ASP A 161 8.24 -15.28 2.12
N VAL A 162 9.12 -14.51 1.51
CA VAL A 162 10.57 -14.61 1.60
C VAL A 162 11.09 -13.47 2.46
N PHE A 163 11.91 -13.83 3.44
CA PHE A 163 12.50 -12.88 4.38
C PHE A 163 14.02 -12.90 4.24
N GLU A 164 14.61 -11.76 3.94
CA GLU A 164 16.05 -11.58 3.86
C GLU A 164 16.55 -10.65 4.97
N ASN A 165 17.84 -10.77 5.28
CA ASN A 165 18.51 -10.00 6.33
C ASN A 165 17.87 -10.13 7.73
N GLY A 166 17.21 -11.26 8.00
CA GLY A 166 16.55 -11.56 9.26
C GLY A 166 15.18 -10.90 9.44
N ALA A 167 14.58 -10.37 8.37
CA ALA A 167 13.19 -9.93 8.41
C ALA A 167 12.28 -11.04 8.97
N CYS A 168 11.22 -10.68 9.68
CA CYS A 168 10.26 -11.63 10.21
C CYS A 168 8.84 -11.05 10.23
N PHE A 169 7.84 -11.93 10.32
CA PHE A 169 6.43 -11.55 10.32
C PHE A 169 5.75 -12.14 11.54
N GLY A 170 5.18 -11.29 12.39
CA GLY A 170 4.35 -11.69 13.52
C GLY A 170 2.96 -12.09 13.03
N GLU A 171 2.71 -13.39 12.90
CA GLU A 171 1.35 -13.89 12.68
C GLU A 171 0.53 -13.78 13.96
N SER A 172 -0.71 -13.31 13.85
CA SER A 172 -1.65 -13.25 14.99
C SER A 172 -2.79 -14.26 14.86
N VAL A 173 -3.01 -14.82 13.67
CA VAL A 173 -4.02 -15.87 13.47
C VAL A 173 -3.49 -17.24 13.90
N ALA A 174 -4.36 -18.07 14.46
CA ALA A 174 -3.99 -19.43 14.87
C ALA A 174 -3.44 -20.24 13.67
N LYS A 175 -2.50 -21.14 13.96
CA LYS A 175 -1.89 -22.01 12.94
C LYS A 175 -2.98 -22.83 12.23
N GLY A 176 -3.00 -22.77 10.89
CA GLY A 176 -3.99 -23.46 10.06
C GLY A 176 -5.22 -22.65 9.69
N VAL A 177 -5.41 -21.45 10.25
CA VAL A 177 -6.49 -20.55 9.82
C VAL A 177 -6.17 -20.02 8.43
N ALA A 178 -7.04 -20.36 7.47
CA ALA A 178 -6.97 -19.82 6.12
C ALA A 178 -7.55 -18.41 6.11
N MET A 179 -6.72 -17.44 5.75
CA MET A 179 -7.14 -16.10 5.40
C MET A 179 -7.22 -16.05 3.88
N SER A 180 -8.44 -15.96 3.34
CA SER A 180 -8.66 -15.87 1.90
C SER A 180 -9.19 -14.48 1.57
N PRO A 181 -8.62 -13.77 0.58
CA PRO A 181 -9.27 -12.59 0.06
C PRO A 181 -10.63 -13.01 -0.53
N ASN A 182 -11.68 -12.25 -0.25
CA ASN A 182 -13.02 -12.46 -0.80
C ASN A 182 -13.07 -12.01 -2.27
N TYR A 183 -12.25 -12.65 -3.11
CA TYR A 183 -12.20 -12.44 -4.54
C TYR A 183 -13.31 -13.22 -5.23
N THR A 184 -13.96 -12.59 -6.20
CA THR A 184 -14.77 -13.30 -7.18
C THR A 184 -13.87 -14.11 -8.11
N PRO A 185 -14.38 -15.11 -8.85
CA PRO A 185 -13.58 -15.87 -9.82
C PRO A 185 -12.80 -14.99 -10.80
N GLU A 186 -13.36 -13.84 -11.21
CA GLU A 186 -12.74 -12.87 -12.13
C GLU A 186 -11.63 -12.04 -11.46
N GLN A 187 -11.59 -12.00 -10.13
CA GLN A 187 -10.59 -11.29 -9.35
C GLN A 187 -9.43 -12.19 -8.92
N ILE A 188 -9.54 -13.50 -9.12
CA ILE A 188 -8.47 -14.45 -8.82
C ILE A 188 -7.37 -14.29 -9.86
N PHE A 189 -6.13 -14.22 -9.38
CA PHE A 189 -4.94 -14.24 -10.22
C PHE A 189 -3.90 -15.17 -9.61
N GLU A 190 -3.03 -15.71 -10.47
CA GLU A 190 -1.98 -16.62 -10.05
C GLU A 190 -0.96 -15.90 -9.16
N VAL A 191 -0.57 -16.57 -8.07
CA VAL A 191 0.45 -16.07 -7.16
C VAL A 191 1.73 -16.88 -7.35
N ALA A 192 2.71 -16.25 -8.00
CA ALA A 192 4.04 -16.81 -8.19
C ALA A 192 4.82 -16.99 -6.87
N ASP A 193 5.95 -17.69 -6.94
CA ASP A 193 6.85 -17.89 -5.79
C ASP A 193 7.50 -16.55 -5.35
N GLY A 194 7.53 -16.30 -4.04
CA GLY A 194 8.10 -15.07 -3.47
C GLY A 194 9.57 -14.81 -3.86
N ARG A 195 10.33 -15.82 -4.25
CA ARG A 195 11.71 -15.68 -4.75
C ARG A 195 11.79 -15.00 -6.11
N THR A 196 10.71 -15.01 -6.89
CA THR A 196 10.63 -14.38 -8.23
C THR A 196 10.21 -12.91 -8.20
N VAL A 197 9.87 -12.39 -7.02
CA VAL A 197 9.37 -11.03 -6.82
C VAL A 197 10.26 -9.94 -7.46
N ARG A 198 11.60 -10.08 -7.41
CA ARG A 198 12.52 -9.12 -8.03
C ARG A 198 12.33 -9.03 -9.55
N ALA A 199 12.08 -10.17 -10.20
CA ALA A 199 11.83 -10.22 -11.63
C ALA A 199 10.44 -9.67 -11.97
N LEU A 200 9.41 -10.06 -11.20
CA LEU A 200 8.03 -9.63 -11.40
C LEU A 200 7.82 -8.13 -11.21
N THR A 201 8.60 -7.49 -10.34
CA THR A 201 8.50 -6.05 -10.05
C THR A 201 9.55 -5.21 -10.77
N ARG A 202 10.32 -5.80 -11.70
CA ARG A 202 11.41 -5.09 -12.41
C ARG A 202 10.91 -3.92 -13.25
N SER A 203 9.68 -4.00 -13.75
CA SER A 203 9.04 -2.95 -14.54
C SER A 203 8.22 -1.96 -13.70
N ALA A 204 8.19 -2.09 -12.38
CA ALA A 204 7.40 -1.19 -11.54
C ALA A 204 7.84 0.28 -11.71
N GLY A 205 6.85 1.18 -11.69
CA GLY A 205 7.03 2.61 -11.95
C GLY A 205 6.47 3.03 -13.31
N ALA A 206 6.65 4.32 -13.62
CA ALA A 206 6.22 4.89 -14.89
C ALA A 206 6.84 4.14 -16.07
N LEU A 207 5.98 3.66 -16.98
CA LEU A 207 6.42 3.05 -18.23
C LEU A 207 7.15 4.10 -19.08
N LYS A 208 8.29 3.69 -19.65
CA LYS A 208 9.01 4.51 -20.61
C LYS A 208 8.55 4.12 -22.00
N CYS A 209 7.88 5.02 -22.71
CA CYS A 209 7.65 4.84 -24.13
C CYS A 209 8.87 5.31 -24.92
N PRO A 210 9.48 4.44 -25.74
CA PRO A 210 10.41 4.88 -26.77
C PRO A 210 9.71 5.87 -27.72
N VAL A 211 10.48 6.81 -28.27
CA VAL A 211 9.98 7.83 -29.23
C VAL A 211 9.27 7.19 -30.44
N THR A 212 9.57 5.92 -30.74
CA THR A 212 9.01 5.16 -31.86
C THR A 212 7.74 4.37 -31.52
N SER A 213 7.25 4.40 -30.29
CA SER A 213 6.08 3.63 -29.86
C SER A 213 4.92 4.56 -29.50
N ARG A 214 3.70 4.19 -29.91
CA ARG A 214 2.48 4.82 -29.39
C ARG A 214 2.21 4.27 -28.00
N CYS A 215 2.21 5.15 -27.00
CA CYS A 215 1.33 5.04 -25.85
C CYS A 215 0.00 5.76 -26.21
#